data_AF-A0A1M3SZV6-F1
#
_entry.id   AF-A0A1M3SZV6-F1
#
_cell.length_a   1.000
_cell.length_b   1.000
_cell.length_c   1.000
_cell.angle_alpha   90.00
_cell.angle_beta   90.00
_cell.angle_gamma   90.00
#
_symmetry.space_group_name_H-M   'P 1'
#
loop_
_entity.id
_entity.type
_entity.pdbx_description
1 polymer ?
#
loop_
_entity_poly.entity_id
_entity_poly.type
_entity_poly.pdbx_seq_one_letter_code
_entity_poly.pdbx_strand_id
1 'polypeptide(L)'
;MVLARHRKNKANLVHIQMKAVERSAIDMCVQMIDRLAHRSIPRLLDVFQYAERYLLVWEPFECTLQQALALSCHIAESEVVQILWPCLQFLHGQSRELASLTPRDTLFTEEGEIKIAGIENSRQIDQVDPSRVDAMASTFNALRSILDKIMQKNGSKFTWSQEMQSFKSALAKSNSARCLDNLLQHAFFGQVTEEGSLKLLVELVNETIFHEVQVRREGTLARARPLGKLATPSTT
;
A
#
# COMPACT_ATOMS: atom_id res chain seq x y z
N MET A 1 9.11 2.37 -10.60
CA MET A 1 8.79 3.57 -9.78
C MET A 1 9.79 4.65 -10.17
N VAL A 2 9.35 5.89 -10.41
CA VAL A 2 10.26 7.01 -10.71
C VAL A 2 10.22 7.95 -9.51
N LEU A 3 11.27 7.93 -8.70
CA LEU A 3 11.49 8.93 -7.66
C LEU A 3 12.14 10.15 -8.31
N ALA A 4 11.56 11.33 -8.11
CA ALA A 4 12.09 12.59 -8.61
C ALA A 4 12.33 13.55 -7.45
N ARG A 5 13.17 14.57 -7.67
CA ARG A 5 13.34 15.67 -6.71
C ARG A 5 12.38 16.79 -7.05
N HIS A 6 11.71 17.33 -6.04
CA HIS A 6 10.79 18.45 -6.23
C HIS A 6 11.54 19.69 -6.73
N ARG A 7 11.03 20.34 -7.78
CA ARG A 7 11.74 21.47 -8.44
C ARG A 7 11.95 22.66 -7.50
N LYS A 8 10.94 23.00 -6.69
CA LYS A 8 10.98 24.14 -5.77
C LYS A 8 11.69 23.80 -4.45
N ASN A 9 11.62 22.54 -4.01
CA ASN A 9 12.27 22.07 -2.80
C ASN A 9 13.11 20.83 -3.11
N LYS A 10 14.35 21.05 -3.54
CA LYS A 10 15.23 19.97 -4.02
C LYS A 10 15.59 18.92 -2.96
N ALA A 11 15.32 19.20 -1.68
CA ALA A 11 15.49 18.24 -0.60
C ALA A 11 14.36 17.19 -0.55
N ASN A 12 13.20 17.48 -1.17
CA ASN A 12 12.05 16.59 -1.14
C ASN A 12 12.07 15.63 -2.32
N LEU A 13 12.01 14.34 -2.01
CA LEU A 13 11.64 13.31 -2.97
C LEU A 13 10.13 13.38 -3.24
N VAL A 14 9.73 13.09 -4.47
CA VAL A 14 8.34 13.05 -4.90
C VAL A 14 8.11 11.89 -5.85
N HIS A 15 6.88 11.40 -5.86
CA HIS A 15 6.43 10.44 -6.86
C HIS A 15 5.71 11.18 -7.99
N ILE A 16 6.13 10.96 -9.24
CA ILE A 16 5.50 11.58 -10.40
C ILE A 16 4.68 10.53 -11.15
N GLN A 17 3.37 10.76 -11.22
CA GLN A 17 2.46 9.99 -12.04
C GLN A 17 2.10 10.81 -13.30
N MET A 18 2.33 10.23 -14.47
CA MET A 18 1.99 10.85 -15.74
C MET A 18 0.65 10.29 -16.25
N LYS A 19 -0.30 11.17 -16.58
CA LYS A 19 -1.60 10.81 -17.15
C LYS A 19 -1.82 11.51 -18.48
N ALA A 20 -2.25 10.76 -19.48
CA ALA A 20 -2.69 11.27 -20.78
C ALA A 20 -4.22 11.27 -20.78
N VAL A 21 -4.82 12.32 -20.22
CA VAL A 21 -6.27 12.49 -20.05
C VAL A 21 -6.65 13.95 -20.29
N GLU A 22 -7.94 14.20 -20.51
CA GLU A 22 -8.47 15.55 -20.67
C GLU A 22 -8.34 16.38 -19.40
N ARG A 23 -8.28 17.71 -19.58
CA ARG A 23 -8.18 18.67 -18.47
C ARG A 23 -9.30 18.52 -17.45
N SER A 24 -10.54 18.35 -17.93
CA SER A 24 -11.73 18.16 -17.09
C SER A 24 -11.59 16.98 -16.13
N ALA A 25 -11.01 15.87 -16.60
CA ALA A 25 -10.77 14.68 -15.78
C ALA A 25 -9.73 14.94 -14.68
N ILE A 26 -8.69 15.74 -14.98
CA ILE A 26 -7.70 16.16 -13.98
C ILE A 26 -8.32 17.10 -12.95
N ASP A 27 -9.07 18.10 -13.38
CA ASP A 27 -9.71 19.05 -12.47
C ASP A 27 -10.68 18.33 -11.51
N MET A 28 -11.48 17.38 -12.01
CA MET A 28 -12.33 16.54 -11.16
C MET A 28 -11.51 15.65 -10.19
N CYS A 29 -10.39 15.09 -10.66
CA CYS A 29 -9.50 14.28 -9.84
C CYS A 29 -8.92 15.10 -8.68
N VAL A 30 -8.40 16.30 -8.94
CA VAL A 30 -7.83 17.20 -7.92
C VAL A 30 -8.90 17.59 -6.90
N GLN A 31 -10.07 18.04 -7.35
CA GLN A 31 -11.18 18.40 -6.46
C GLN A 31 -11.60 17.25 -5.54
N MET A 32 -11.61 16.02 -6.06
CA MET A 32 -11.94 14.84 -5.26
C MET A 32 -10.86 14.51 -4.23
N ILE A 33 -9.58 14.61 -4.58
CA ILE A 33 -8.47 14.37 -3.64
C ILE A 33 -8.53 15.41 -2.51
N ASP A 34 -8.70 16.69 -2.84
CA ASP A 34 -8.79 17.78 -1.87
C ASP A 34 -10.00 17.60 -0.94
N ARG A 35 -11.16 17.20 -1.49
CA ARG A 35 -12.38 16.93 -0.70
C ARG A 35 -12.20 15.77 0.28
N LEU A 36 -11.47 14.73 -0.12
CA LEU A 36 -11.28 13.51 0.67
C LEU A 36 -10.05 13.57 1.56
N ALA A 37 -9.33 14.70 1.61
CA ALA A 37 -8.06 14.86 2.31
C ALA A 37 -8.01 14.08 3.64
N HIS A 38 -7.25 12.98 3.65
CA HIS A 38 -7.17 12.05 4.75
C HIS A 38 -5.74 11.54 4.88
N ARG A 39 -5.27 11.28 6.11
CA ARG A 39 -3.88 10.83 6.36
C ARG A 39 -3.51 9.53 5.65
N SER A 40 -4.49 8.70 5.33
CA SER A 40 -4.32 7.43 4.60
C SER A 40 -4.34 7.59 3.08
N ILE A 41 -4.55 8.79 2.54
CA ILE A 41 -4.46 9.07 1.09
C ILE A 41 -3.13 9.79 0.85
N PRO A 42 -2.34 9.40 -0.18
CA PRO A 42 -1.14 10.13 -0.52
C PRO A 42 -1.49 11.57 -0.91
N ARG A 43 -0.78 12.54 -0.33
CA ARG A 43 -1.01 13.95 -0.66
C ARG A 43 -0.57 14.27 -2.08
N LEU A 44 -1.45 14.92 -2.83
CA LEU A 44 -1.10 15.56 -4.08
C LEU A 44 -0.45 16.92 -3.78
N LEU A 45 0.79 17.10 -4.20
CA LEU A 45 1.59 18.30 -3.89
C LEU A 45 1.48 19.37 -4.98
N ASP A 46 1.51 18.96 -6.24
CA ASP A 46 1.46 19.86 -7.39
C ASP A 46 0.90 19.11 -8.62
N VAL A 47 0.36 19.86 -9.58
CA VAL A 47 -0.03 19.35 -10.91
C VAL A 47 0.61 20.23 -11.97
N PHE A 48 1.32 19.61 -12.92
CA PHE A 48 1.91 20.31 -14.05
C PHE A 48 1.34 19.77 -15.36
N GLN A 49 1.14 20.66 -16.34
CA GLN A 49 0.90 20.26 -17.72
C GLN A 49 2.22 20.26 -18.48
N TYR A 50 2.52 19.18 -19.19
CA TYR A 50 3.67 19.07 -20.07
C TYR A 50 3.23 18.42 -21.39
N ALA A 51 3.22 19.23 -22.46
CA ALA A 51 2.59 18.87 -23.74
C ALA A 51 1.13 18.41 -23.52
N GLU A 52 0.75 17.30 -24.15
CA GLU A 52 -0.61 16.71 -24.05
C GLU A 52 -0.78 15.80 -22.83
N ARG A 53 0.03 15.99 -21.78
CA ARG A 53 0.02 15.14 -20.58
C ARG A 53 0.02 15.96 -19.31
N TYR A 54 -0.55 15.38 -18.27
CA TYR A 54 -0.51 15.92 -16.91
C TYR A 54 0.44 15.10 -16.04
N LEU A 55 1.25 15.81 -15.27
CA LEU A 55 2.17 15.28 -14.28
C LEU A 55 1.59 15.58 -12.90
N LEU A 56 1.09 14.55 -12.24
CA LEU A 56 0.62 14.62 -10.86
C LEU A 56 1.82 14.33 -9.96
N VAL A 57 2.15 15.30 -9.11
CA VAL A 57 3.30 15.21 -8.20
C VAL A 57 2.76 14.90 -6.82
N TRP A 58 3.04 13.70 -6.36
CA TRP A 58 2.58 13.18 -5.08
C TRP A 58 3.71 13.20 -4.05
N GLU A 59 3.33 13.15 -2.77
CA GLU A 59 4.28 12.88 -1.71
C GLU A 59 5.02 11.54 -1.93
N PRO A 60 6.26 11.40 -1.41
CA PRO A 60 7.06 10.22 -1.66
C PRO A 60 6.51 8.99 -0.92
N PHE A 61 6.74 7.83 -1.51
CA PHE A 61 6.57 6.52 -0.88
C PHE A 61 7.71 5.62 -1.36
N GLU A 62 8.11 4.66 -0.53
CA GLU A 62 9.27 3.80 -0.77
C GLU A 62 8.92 2.57 -1.60
N CYS A 63 7.79 1.95 -1.29
CA CYS A 63 7.36 0.76 -2.00
C CYS A 63 5.85 0.52 -1.94
N THR A 64 5.38 -0.44 -2.74
CA THR A 64 4.01 -0.94 -2.76
C THR A 64 3.91 -2.29 -2.04
N LEU A 65 2.70 -2.67 -1.60
CA LEU A 65 2.48 -4.02 -1.04
C LEU A 65 2.82 -5.10 -2.06
N GLN A 66 2.60 -4.85 -3.35
CA GLN A 66 3.00 -5.76 -4.42
C GLN A 66 4.51 -6.06 -4.40
N GLN A 67 5.34 -5.07 -4.08
CA GLN A 67 6.79 -5.22 -3.94
C GLN A 67 7.16 -5.95 -2.65
N ALA A 68 6.54 -5.59 -1.52
CA ALA A 68 6.71 -6.33 -0.26
C ALA A 68 6.32 -7.81 -0.39
N LEU A 69 5.27 -8.10 -1.18
CA LEU A 69 4.83 -9.45 -1.48
C LEU A 69 5.86 -10.26 -2.28
N ALA A 70 6.75 -9.61 -3.03
CA ALA A 70 7.82 -10.27 -3.79
C ALA A 70 9.04 -10.64 -2.93
N LEU A 71 9.16 -10.12 -1.70
CA LEU A 71 10.25 -10.48 -0.77
C LEU A 71 10.29 -11.98 -0.47
N SER A 72 11.47 -12.52 -0.15
CA SER A 72 11.58 -13.91 0.32
C SER A 72 11.17 -14.09 1.79
N CYS A 73 11.03 -13.01 2.56
CA CYS A 73 10.64 -13.09 3.97
C CYS A 73 9.13 -13.24 4.16
N HIS A 74 8.74 -13.83 5.30
CA HIS A 74 7.35 -13.88 5.74
C HIS A 74 6.86 -12.51 6.21
N ILE A 75 5.56 -12.26 5.99
CA ILE A 75 4.83 -11.13 6.59
C ILE A 75 4.23 -11.62 7.90
N ALA A 76 4.62 -11.02 9.02
CA ALA A 76 4.12 -11.34 10.34
C ALA A 76 2.66 -10.86 10.51
N GLU A 77 1.91 -11.48 11.42
CA GLU A 77 0.50 -11.08 11.67
C GLU A 77 0.37 -9.64 12.15
N SER A 78 1.31 -9.15 12.97
CA SER A 78 1.37 -7.75 13.36
C SER A 78 1.53 -6.82 12.14
N GLU A 79 2.31 -7.21 11.15
CA GLU A 79 2.47 -6.45 9.90
C GLU A 79 1.17 -6.47 9.07
N VAL A 80 0.46 -7.61 9.03
CA VAL A 80 -0.86 -7.70 8.38
C VAL A 80 -1.86 -6.76 9.02
N VAL A 81 -1.88 -6.71 10.36
CA VAL A 81 -2.71 -5.78 11.13
C VAL A 81 -2.42 -4.34 10.70
N GLN A 82 -1.15 -3.94 10.65
CA GLN A 82 -0.76 -2.58 10.26
C GLN A 82 -1.08 -2.25 8.80
N ILE A 83 -1.07 -3.25 7.91
CA ILE A 83 -1.44 -3.08 6.50
C ILE A 83 -2.95 -2.88 6.34
N LEU A 84 -3.77 -3.72 6.96
CA LEU A 84 -5.21 -3.75 6.73
C LEU A 84 -5.98 -2.72 7.55
N TRP A 85 -5.51 -2.41 8.75
CA TRP A 85 -6.22 -1.52 9.66
C TRP A 85 -6.46 -0.12 9.07
N PRO A 86 -5.46 0.60 8.50
CA PRO A 86 -5.68 1.89 7.88
C PRO A 86 -6.64 1.84 6.69
N CYS A 87 -6.68 0.71 5.97
CA CYS A 87 -7.61 0.48 4.87
C CYS A 87 -9.05 0.39 5.37
N LEU A 88 -9.29 -0.40 6.42
CA LEU A 88 -10.62 -0.52 7.02
C LEU A 88 -11.09 0.77 7.68
N GLN A 89 -10.20 1.48 8.40
CA GLN A 89 -10.52 2.77 9.01
C GLN A 89 -10.91 3.81 7.95
N PHE A 90 -10.17 3.86 6.85
CA PHE A 90 -10.46 4.77 5.75
C PHE A 90 -11.84 4.49 5.14
N LEU A 91 -12.14 3.22 4.86
CA LEU A 91 -13.43 2.80 4.31
C LEU A 91 -14.60 3.14 5.23
N HIS A 92 -14.42 2.93 6.54
CA HIS A 92 -15.41 3.27 7.55
C HIS A 92 -15.71 4.77 7.57
N GLY A 93 -14.69 5.62 7.44
CA GLY A 93 -14.85 7.07 7.47
C GLY A 93 -15.46 7.71 6.22
N GLN A 94 -15.33 7.09 5.04
CA GLN A 94 -15.55 7.81 3.77
C GLN A 94 -16.80 7.41 2.96
N SER A 95 -17.54 6.35 3.32
CA SER A 95 -18.71 5.88 2.53
C SER A 95 -18.41 5.78 1.02
N ARG A 96 -17.27 5.17 0.67
CA ARG A 96 -16.83 5.00 -0.73
C ARG A 96 -16.53 3.55 -1.05
N GLU A 97 -16.73 3.21 -2.32
CA GLU A 97 -16.35 1.94 -2.91
C GLU A 97 -14.94 2.07 -3.54
N LEU A 98 -14.02 1.20 -3.12
CA LEU A 98 -12.66 1.04 -3.67
C LEU A 98 -12.55 -0.26 -4.47
N ALA A 99 -13.40 -0.43 -5.48
CA ALA A 99 -13.49 -1.68 -6.25
C ALA A 99 -12.17 -2.08 -6.95
N SER A 100 -11.33 -1.11 -7.30
CA SER A 100 -10.06 -1.34 -8.01
C SER A 100 -8.86 -1.51 -7.07
N LEU A 101 -9.06 -1.64 -5.76
CA LEU A 101 -7.97 -1.74 -4.80
C LEU A 101 -7.16 -3.04 -5.04
N THR A 102 -5.86 -2.89 -5.25
CA THR A 102 -4.92 -4.01 -5.40
C THR A 102 -3.70 -3.81 -4.49
N PRO A 103 -2.83 -4.81 -4.33
CA PRO A 103 -1.55 -4.61 -3.63
C PRO A 103 -0.65 -3.51 -4.23
N ARG A 104 -0.91 -3.04 -5.46
CA ARG A 104 -0.16 -1.91 -6.04
C ARG A 104 -0.62 -0.57 -5.49
N ASP A 105 -1.85 -0.50 -4.99
CA ASP A 105 -2.49 0.71 -4.50
C ASP A 105 -2.28 0.89 -2.99
N THR A 106 -1.71 -0.11 -2.30
CA THR A 106 -1.26 0.01 -0.91
C THR A 106 0.20 0.41 -0.90
N LEU A 107 0.48 1.64 -0.47
CA LEU A 107 1.80 2.28 -0.49
C LEU A 107 2.39 2.33 0.92
N PHE A 108 3.71 2.22 1.00
CA PHE A 108 4.48 2.33 2.24
C PHE A 108 5.34 3.59 2.19
N THR A 109 5.23 4.44 3.21
CA THR A 109 6.15 5.58 3.38
C THR A 109 7.50 5.10 3.96
N GLU A 110 8.48 5.99 4.00
CA GLU A 110 9.79 5.73 4.63
C GLU A 110 9.67 5.29 6.09
N GLU A 111 8.71 5.88 6.82
CA GLU A 111 8.45 5.53 8.22
C GLU A 111 7.52 4.32 8.38
N GLY A 112 7.18 3.61 7.30
CA GLY A 112 6.32 2.44 7.34
C GLY A 112 4.83 2.77 7.53
N GLU A 113 4.39 4.00 7.27
CA GLU A 113 2.96 4.31 7.22
C GLU A 113 2.32 3.75 5.96
N ILE A 114 1.04 3.37 6.05
CA ILE A 114 0.25 2.94 4.91
C ILE A 114 -0.53 4.09 4.31
N LYS A 115 -0.41 4.25 2.98
CA LYS A 115 -1.27 5.11 2.16
C LYS A 115 -2.01 4.27 1.11
N ILE A 116 -3.18 4.76 0.70
CA ILE A 116 -4.09 4.12 -0.25
C ILE A 116 -4.15 5.02 -1.48
N ALA A 117 -3.53 4.57 -2.57
CA ALA A 117 -3.60 5.20 -3.88
C ALA A 117 -4.86 4.79 -4.64
N GLY A 118 -5.10 5.45 -5.78
CA GLY A 118 -6.22 5.11 -6.67
C GLY A 118 -7.57 5.60 -6.17
N ILE A 119 -7.61 6.48 -5.15
CA ILE A 119 -8.85 7.06 -4.64
C ILE A 119 -9.62 7.81 -5.72
N GLU A 120 -8.93 8.29 -6.75
CA GLU A 120 -9.56 8.96 -7.87
C GLU A 120 -10.44 8.05 -8.74
N ASN A 121 -10.30 6.73 -8.58
CA ASN A 121 -11.13 5.74 -9.26
C ASN A 121 -12.27 5.22 -8.35
N SER A 122 -12.38 5.76 -7.14
CA SER A 122 -13.39 5.36 -6.16
C SER A 122 -14.77 5.94 -6.48
N ARG A 123 -15.82 5.24 -6.04
CA ARG A 123 -17.21 5.69 -6.21
C ARG A 123 -17.81 6.10 -4.88
N GLN A 124 -18.58 7.19 -4.86
CA GLN A 124 -19.37 7.54 -3.70
C GLN A 124 -20.49 6.51 -3.54
N ILE A 125 -20.69 6.03 -2.31
CA ILE A 125 -21.84 5.20 -1.98
C ILE A 125 -22.95 6.15 -1.53
N ASP A 126 -23.94 6.35 -2.40
CA ASP A 126 -25.12 7.13 -2.05
C ASP A 126 -25.95 6.35 -1.03
N GLN A 127 -26.18 6.95 0.14
CA GLN A 127 -26.94 6.34 1.25
C GLN A 127 -28.44 6.13 0.92
N VAL A 128 -28.91 6.60 -0.24
CA VAL A 128 -30.33 6.74 -0.60
C VAL A 128 -30.87 5.52 -1.36
N ASP A 129 -30.04 4.56 -1.76
CA ASP A 129 -30.50 3.35 -2.45
C ASP A 129 -30.25 2.07 -1.62
N PRO A 130 -31.21 1.66 -0.76
CA PRO A 130 -31.17 0.41 -0.01
C PRO A 130 -31.13 -0.86 -0.86
N SER A 131 -31.40 -0.77 -2.18
CA SER A 131 -31.36 -1.90 -3.10
C SER A 131 -29.95 -2.22 -3.60
N ARG A 132 -28.97 -1.32 -3.42
CA ARG A 132 -27.55 -1.58 -3.65
C ARG A 132 -26.92 -2.41 -2.52
N VAL A 133 -27.46 -3.61 -2.32
CA VAL A 133 -26.95 -4.64 -1.40
C VAL A 133 -25.45 -4.93 -1.62
N ASP A 134 -24.89 -4.52 -2.76
CA ASP A 134 -23.51 -4.80 -3.17
C ASP A 134 -22.57 -3.57 -3.22
N ALA A 135 -22.96 -2.39 -2.73
CA ALA A 135 -22.14 -1.17 -2.87
C ALA A 135 -20.72 -1.26 -2.29
N MET A 136 -20.50 -2.14 -1.30
CA MET A 136 -19.17 -2.43 -0.74
C MET A 136 -18.65 -3.82 -1.08
N ALA A 137 -19.42 -4.65 -1.78
CA ALA A 137 -19.04 -6.02 -2.09
C ALA A 137 -17.72 -6.06 -2.87
N SER A 138 -17.55 -5.19 -3.87
CA SER A 138 -16.30 -5.07 -4.64
C SER A 138 -15.10 -4.68 -3.75
N THR A 139 -15.33 -3.78 -2.79
CA THR A 139 -14.30 -3.34 -1.84
C THR A 139 -13.88 -4.49 -0.92
N PHE A 140 -14.84 -5.22 -0.36
CA PHE A 140 -14.54 -6.40 0.44
C PHE A 140 -13.88 -7.50 -0.38
N ASN A 141 -14.28 -7.72 -1.63
CA ASN A 141 -13.60 -8.65 -2.54
C ASN A 141 -12.14 -8.26 -2.78
N ALA A 142 -11.87 -6.98 -2.99
CA ALA A 142 -10.51 -6.47 -3.12
C ALA A 142 -9.66 -6.69 -1.86
N LEU A 143 -10.22 -6.39 -0.67
CA LEU A 143 -9.55 -6.64 0.61
C LEU A 143 -9.29 -8.13 0.86
N ARG A 144 -10.27 -9.01 0.55
CA ARG A 144 -10.09 -10.47 0.62
C ARG A 144 -8.96 -10.92 -0.29
N SER A 145 -8.91 -10.40 -1.52
CA SER A 145 -7.83 -10.73 -2.46
C SER A 145 -6.46 -10.31 -1.94
N ILE A 146 -6.35 -9.13 -1.32
CA ILE A 146 -5.11 -8.67 -0.68
C ILE A 146 -4.73 -9.60 0.47
N LEU A 147 -5.67 -9.92 1.36
CA LEU A 147 -5.44 -10.83 2.48
C LEU A 147 -4.98 -12.21 2.02
N ASP A 148 -5.67 -12.79 1.03
CA ASP A 148 -5.31 -14.10 0.47
C ASP A 148 -3.92 -14.08 -0.15
N LYS A 149 -3.51 -13.01 -0.84
CA LYS A 149 -2.16 -12.88 -1.39
C LYS A 149 -1.09 -12.81 -0.30
N ILE A 150 -1.36 -12.08 0.79
CA ILE A 150 -0.46 -12.04 1.96
C ILE A 150 -0.34 -13.45 2.57
N MET A 151 -1.46 -14.14 2.75
CA MET A 151 -1.45 -15.48 3.33
C MET A 151 -0.73 -16.51 2.46
N GLN A 152 -0.96 -16.48 1.15
CA GLN A 152 -0.32 -17.36 0.17
C GLN A 152 1.19 -17.16 0.11
N LYS A 153 1.67 -15.91 0.23
CA LYS A 153 3.10 -15.58 0.25
C LYS A 153 3.85 -16.34 1.35
N ASN A 154 3.29 -16.44 2.55
CA ASN A 154 3.97 -17.14 3.64
C ASN A 154 4.03 -18.66 3.43
N GLY A 155 3.31 -19.18 2.43
CA GLY A 155 3.29 -20.58 2.08
C GLY A 155 2.40 -21.42 2.98
N SER A 156 2.07 -22.63 2.53
CA SER A 156 1.14 -23.55 3.21
C SER A 156 1.66 -24.08 4.55
N LYS A 157 2.96 -23.95 4.82
CA LYS A 157 3.61 -24.39 6.07
C LYS A 157 3.54 -23.35 7.18
N PHE A 158 3.19 -22.10 6.88
CA PHE A 158 3.09 -21.05 7.88
C PHE A 158 1.81 -21.22 8.71
N THR A 159 1.95 -21.24 10.02
CA THR A 159 0.83 -21.38 10.95
C THR A 159 0.29 -20.01 11.33
N TRP A 160 -0.86 -19.65 10.77
CA TRP A 160 -1.62 -18.47 11.17
C TRP A 160 -2.42 -18.73 12.45
N SER A 161 -2.52 -17.72 13.31
CA SER A 161 -3.29 -17.73 14.56
C SER A 161 -4.77 -17.98 14.32
N GLN A 162 -5.45 -18.40 15.39
CA GLN A 162 -6.90 -18.57 15.37
C GLN A 162 -7.61 -17.23 15.11
N GLU A 163 -7.07 -16.13 15.65
CA GLU A 163 -7.57 -14.77 15.47
C GLU A 163 -7.50 -14.35 14.00
N MET A 164 -6.37 -14.61 13.32
CA MET A 164 -6.20 -14.32 11.90
C MET A 164 -7.17 -15.13 11.03
N GLN A 165 -7.33 -16.43 11.32
CA GLN A 165 -8.28 -17.29 10.59
C GLN A 165 -9.73 -16.89 10.84
N SER A 166 -10.06 -16.48 12.07
CA SER A 166 -11.35 -15.92 12.43
C SER A 166 -11.62 -14.63 11.65
N PHE A 167 -10.63 -13.73 11.60
CA PHE A 167 -10.74 -12.47 10.87
C PHE A 167 -10.96 -12.70 9.37
N LYS A 168 -10.18 -13.61 8.75
CA LYS A 168 -10.38 -14.03 7.36
C LYS A 168 -11.82 -14.48 7.11
N SER A 169 -12.36 -15.29 8.02
CA SER A 169 -13.74 -15.80 7.92
C SER A 169 -14.78 -14.69 8.08
N ALA A 170 -14.55 -13.72 8.98
CA ALA A 170 -15.41 -12.55 9.14
C ALA A 170 -15.39 -11.66 7.89
N LEU A 171 -14.21 -11.41 7.33
CA LEU A 171 -14.05 -10.64 6.09
C LEU A 171 -14.73 -11.32 4.90
N ALA A 172 -14.66 -12.65 4.80
CA ALA A 172 -15.35 -13.43 3.78
C ALA A 172 -16.89 -13.29 3.83
N LYS A 173 -17.45 -13.10 5.02
CA LYS A 173 -18.90 -12.90 5.24
C LYS A 173 -19.34 -11.44 5.07
N SER A 174 -18.42 -10.50 4.93
CA SER A 174 -18.69 -9.06 4.92
C SER A 174 -19.00 -8.55 3.52
N ASN A 175 -20.20 -8.04 3.28
CA ASN A 175 -20.62 -7.52 1.97
C ASN A 175 -21.24 -6.11 2.03
N SER A 176 -21.41 -5.54 3.22
CA SER A 176 -22.07 -4.24 3.42
C SER A 176 -21.27 -3.33 4.36
N ALA A 177 -21.53 -2.02 4.30
CA ALA A 177 -20.87 -1.03 5.15
C ALA A 177 -21.05 -1.30 6.66
N ARG A 178 -22.18 -1.88 7.06
CA ARG A 178 -22.46 -2.26 8.46
C ARG A 178 -21.48 -3.30 9.01
N CYS A 179 -20.79 -4.04 8.14
CA CYS A 179 -19.78 -5.00 8.57
C CYS A 179 -18.47 -4.34 9.02
N LEU A 180 -18.23 -3.07 8.65
CA LEU A 180 -16.97 -2.38 8.97
C LEU A 180 -16.77 -2.19 10.47
N ASP A 181 -17.83 -1.82 11.20
CA ASP A 181 -17.78 -1.69 12.67
C ASP A 181 -17.32 -2.99 13.33
N ASN A 182 -17.94 -4.10 12.93
CA ASN A 182 -17.61 -5.43 13.46
C ASN A 182 -16.19 -5.87 13.09
N LEU A 183 -15.72 -5.52 11.88
CA LEU A 183 -14.36 -5.84 11.45
C LEU A 183 -13.32 -5.01 12.20
N LEU A 184 -13.57 -3.72 12.43
CA LEU A 184 -12.68 -2.84 13.19
C LEU A 184 -12.62 -3.22 14.68
N GLN A 185 -13.68 -3.82 15.22
CA GLN A 185 -13.70 -4.32 16.60
C GLN A 185 -13.23 -5.78 16.71
N HIS A 186 -12.81 -6.41 15.61
CA HIS A 186 -12.42 -7.81 15.62
C HIS A 186 -11.15 -8.03 16.47
N ALA A 187 -11.11 -9.11 17.25
CA ALA A 187 -10.01 -9.42 18.19
C ALA A 187 -8.62 -9.44 17.55
N PHE A 188 -8.54 -9.74 16.25
CA PHE A 188 -7.32 -9.65 15.45
C PHE A 188 -6.64 -8.26 15.51
N PHE A 189 -7.40 -7.19 15.65
CA PHE A 189 -6.89 -5.82 15.81
C PHE A 189 -6.69 -5.40 17.26
N GLY A 190 -6.93 -6.28 18.24
CA GLY A 190 -6.82 -5.96 19.66
C GLY A 190 -5.40 -5.59 20.12
N GLN A 191 -4.38 -5.89 19.31
CA GLN A 191 -2.97 -5.60 19.57
C GLN A 191 -2.36 -4.53 18.64
N VAL A 192 -3.16 -3.71 17.95
CA VAL A 192 -2.64 -2.58 17.15
C VAL A 192 -1.84 -1.66 18.08
N THR A 193 -0.53 -1.87 18.12
CA THR A 193 0.41 -1.15 18.97
C THR A 193 1.48 -0.55 18.07
N GLU A 194 1.51 0.78 18.09
CA GLU A 194 2.52 1.71 17.54
C GLU A 194 2.65 1.88 16.01
N GLU A 195 2.70 3.16 15.62
CA GLU A 195 3.15 3.63 14.29
C GLU A 195 4.61 3.18 14.05
N GLY A 196 4.93 2.70 12.85
CA GLY A 196 6.31 2.42 12.43
C GLY A 196 6.75 0.94 12.42
N SER A 197 5.89 -0.03 12.75
CA SER A 197 6.32 -1.45 12.74
C SER A 197 6.61 -1.99 11.33
N LEU A 198 6.13 -1.33 10.29
CA LEU A 198 6.39 -1.71 8.90
C LEU A 198 7.70 -1.12 8.37
N LYS A 199 8.41 -0.27 9.13
CA LYS A 199 9.68 0.34 8.69
C LYS A 199 10.72 -0.71 8.31
N LEU A 200 10.87 -1.76 9.11
CA LEU A 200 11.76 -2.89 8.79
C LEU A 200 11.36 -3.58 7.48
N LEU A 201 10.05 -3.73 7.21
CA LEU A 201 9.58 -4.31 5.96
C LEU A 201 9.96 -3.41 4.77
N VAL A 202 9.82 -2.09 4.93
CA VAL A 202 10.22 -1.10 3.91
C VAL A 202 11.73 -1.15 3.65
N GLU A 203 12.55 -1.15 4.70
CA GLU A 203 14.01 -1.28 4.60
C GLU A 203 14.40 -2.57 3.84
N LEU A 204 13.77 -3.70 4.15
CA LEU A 204 14.00 -4.97 3.45
C LEU A 204 13.63 -4.90 1.96
N VAL A 205 12.50 -4.25 1.62
CA VAL A 205 12.11 -4.03 0.22
C VAL A 205 13.15 -3.18 -0.50
N ASN A 206 13.59 -2.09 0.11
CA ASN A 206 14.57 -1.19 -0.48
C ASN A 206 15.92 -1.89 -0.70
N GLU A 207 16.42 -2.63 0.28
CA GLU A 207 17.67 -3.38 0.14
C GLU A 207 17.58 -4.43 -0.98
N THR A 208 16.47 -5.16 -1.08
CA THR A 208 16.32 -6.22 -2.09
C THR A 208 16.07 -5.69 -3.51
N ILE A 209 15.23 -4.67 -3.69
CA ILE A 209 14.87 -4.14 -5.01
C ILE A 209 16.00 -3.33 -5.63
N PHE A 210 16.75 -2.58 -4.82
CA PHE A 210 17.83 -1.74 -5.34
C PHE A 210 19.19 -2.46 -5.42
N HIS A 211 19.38 -3.57 -4.69
CA HIS A 211 20.69 -4.24 -4.60
C HIS A 211 20.69 -5.74 -4.97
N GLU A 212 19.59 -6.32 -5.44
CA GLU A 212 19.47 -7.76 -5.80
C GLU A 212 19.93 -8.72 -4.67
N VAL A 213 19.81 -8.32 -3.41
CA VAL A 213 20.26 -9.12 -2.26
C VAL A 213 19.16 -10.07 -1.80
N GLN A 214 19.45 -11.37 -1.66
CA GLN A 214 18.57 -12.30 -0.94
C GLN A 214 18.71 -12.08 0.57
N VAL A 215 17.77 -11.37 1.19
CA VAL A 215 17.77 -11.18 2.64
C VAL A 215 16.97 -12.28 3.34
N ARG A 216 17.65 -13.07 4.18
CA ARG A 216 17.00 -13.96 5.15
C ARG A 216 16.78 -13.17 6.44
N ARG A 217 15.56 -13.25 6.99
CA ARG A 217 15.18 -12.60 8.25
C ARG A 217 15.73 -13.40 9.44
N GLU A 218 17.05 -13.43 9.58
CA GLU A 218 17.74 -13.79 10.83
C GLU A 218 18.65 -12.62 11.18
N GLY A 219 18.47 -12.08 12.38
CA GLY A 219 19.15 -10.88 12.84
C GLY A 219 20.66 -10.97 12.62
N THR A 220 21.21 -9.94 11.98
CA THR A 220 22.61 -9.55 11.76
C THR A 220 22.86 -9.36 10.26
N LEU A 221 22.85 -8.08 9.85
CA LEU A 221 23.34 -7.62 8.55
C LEU A 221 24.81 -8.01 8.39
N ALA A 222 25.08 -9.14 7.75
CA ALA A 222 26.42 -9.46 7.28
C ALA A 222 26.67 -8.70 5.98
N ARG A 223 27.41 -7.59 6.08
CA ARG A 223 27.84 -6.73 4.98
C ARG A 223 28.69 -7.55 3.99
N ALA A 224 28.17 -7.89 2.83
CA ALA A 224 28.99 -8.42 1.74
C ALA A 224 29.95 -7.30 1.27
N ARG A 225 31.26 -7.57 1.26
CA ARG A 225 32.29 -6.62 0.81
C ARG A 225 32.08 -6.26 -0.67
N PRO A 226 32.44 -5.04 -1.10
CA PRO A 226 32.45 -4.70 -2.51
C PRO A 226 33.52 -5.54 -3.22
N LEU A 227 33.16 -6.18 -4.34
CA LEU A 227 34.12 -6.80 -5.26
C LEU A 227 35.01 -5.70 -5.85
N GLY A 228 36.12 -5.42 -5.18
CA GLY A 228 37.22 -4.65 -5.72
C GLY A 228 37.87 -5.41 -6.88
N LYS A 229 38.08 -4.69 -7.99
CA LYS A 229 38.80 -5.06 -9.22
C LYS A 229 39.84 -6.16 -9.00
N LEU A 230 39.69 -7.29 -9.71
CA LEU A 230 40.84 -8.16 -9.97
C LEU A 230 41.64 -7.57 -11.13
N ALA A 231 42.85 -7.10 -10.82
CA ALA A 231 43.90 -6.89 -11.78
C ALA A 231 44.25 -8.23 -12.45
N THR A 232 44.37 -8.23 -13.78
CA THR A 232 44.94 -9.35 -14.54
C THR A 232 46.42 -9.50 -14.19
N PRO A 233 46.91 -10.69 -13.79
CA PRO A 233 48.33 -10.93 -13.71
C PRO A 233 48.86 -11.16 -15.13
N SER A 234 49.75 -10.28 -15.56
CA SER A 234 50.65 -10.53 -16.68
C SER A 234 51.63 -11.63 -16.30
N THR A 235 51.81 -12.64 -17.15
CA THR A 235 53.10 -13.34 -17.29
C THR A 235 53.19 -14.03 -18.64
N THR A 236 54.24 -13.60 -19.37
CA THR A 236 55.01 -14.25 -20.46
C THR A 236 54.30 -14.66 -21.74
#